data_AF-A0A563VJI3-F1
#
_entry.id   AF-A0A563VJI3-F1
#
_cell.length_a   1.000
_cell.length_b   1.000
_cell.length_c   1.000
_cell.angle_alpha   90.00
_cell.angle_beta   90.00
_cell.angle_gamma   90.00
#
_symmetry.space_group_name_H-M   'P 1'
#
loop_
_entity.id
_entity.type
_entity.pdbx_description
1 polymer ?
#
loop_
_entity_poly.entity_id
_entity_poly.type
_entity_poly.pdbx_seq_one_letter_code
_entity_poly.pdbx_strand_id
1 'polypeptide(L)'
;MPFKRNNSLKALAIVRCDEYIRIGEKACQENSKLASRWEKTHVSLGLISVFFSIVSTLLAFYHQPLLVAVMTFLAALSTGSLTFFNPTKREIRRKTAESNFLGFVNRIKDFKIAIEYSQLSDLEILNRLDEINSELERLTKELLLSID
;
A
#
# COMPACT_ATOMS: atom_id res chain seq x y z
N MET A 1 4.23 42.03 -27.84
CA MET A 1 4.28 41.79 -26.37
C MET A 1 3.57 40.48 -26.03
N PRO A 2 4.27 39.33 -25.85
CA PRO A 2 3.64 38.04 -25.56
C PRO A 2 3.89 37.55 -24.12
N PHE A 3 3.71 38.41 -23.10
CA PHE A 3 4.16 38.11 -21.73
C PHE A 3 3.07 37.58 -20.77
N LYS A 4 1.81 37.45 -21.19
CA LYS A 4 0.70 37.10 -20.28
C LYS A 4 0.29 35.61 -20.25
N ARG A 5 0.61 34.83 -21.29
CA ARG A 5 0.20 33.41 -21.38
C ARG A 5 1.08 32.47 -20.55
N ASN A 6 2.39 32.76 -20.51
CA ASN A 6 3.42 31.90 -19.92
C ASN A 6 3.24 31.65 -18.41
N ASN A 7 2.71 32.63 -17.67
CA ASN A 7 2.47 32.48 -16.22
C ASN A 7 1.23 31.63 -15.91
N SER A 8 0.29 31.49 -16.84
CA SER A 8 -0.96 30.75 -16.58
C SER A 8 -0.76 29.23 -16.61
N LEU A 9 0.07 28.73 -17.55
CA LEU A 9 0.36 27.30 -17.66
C LEU A 9 1.15 26.79 -16.46
N LYS A 10 2.20 27.51 -16.06
CA LYS A 10 3.03 27.14 -14.90
C LYS A 10 2.20 27.10 -13.62
N ALA A 11 1.34 28.09 -13.39
CA ALA A 11 0.44 28.10 -12.25
C ALA A 11 -0.52 26.90 -12.26
N LEU A 12 -1.11 26.56 -13.42
CA LEU A 12 -1.97 25.39 -13.57
C LEU A 12 -1.21 24.08 -13.32
N ALA A 13 0.01 23.97 -13.85
CA ALA A 13 0.86 22.80 -13.69
C ALA A 13 1.24 22.58 -12.22
N ILE A 14 1.54 23.65 -11.48
CA ILE A 14 1.81 23.59 -10.03
C ILE A 14 0.58 23.08 -9.27
N VAL A 15 -0.61 23.62 -9.56
CA VAL A 15 -1.86 23.15 -8.94
C VAL A 15 -2.10 21.67 -9.23
N ARG A 16 -1.81 21.22 -10.45
CA ARG A 16 -1.95 19.81 -10.83
C ARG A 16 -0.93 18.92 -10.11
N CYS A 17 0.31 19.39 -9.95
CA CYS A 17 1.32 18.69 -9.15
C CYS A 17 0.87 18.53 -7.69
N ASP A 18 0.30 19.58 -7.09
CA ASP A 18 -0.23 19.52 -5.71
C ASP A 18 -1.36 18.51 -5.57
N GLU A 19 -2.24 18.42 -6.57
CA GLU A 19 -3.28 17.39 -6.61
C GLU A 19 -2.70 15.98 -6.66
N TYR A 20 -1.71 15.74 -7.53
CA TYR A 20 -1.06 14.43 -7.64
C TYR A 20 -0.27 14.05 -6.39
N ILE A 21 0.42 15.02 -5.77
CA ILE A 21 1.10 14.82 -4.48
C ILE A 21 0.07 14.39 -3.43
N ARG A 22 -1.06 15.09 -3.31
CA ARG A 22 -2.11 14.75 -2.35
C ARG A 22 -2.69 13.36 -2.59
N ILE A 23 -2.93 12.99 -3.85
CA ILE A 23 -3.43 11.65 -4.20
C ILE A 23 -2.40 10.58 -3.81
N GLY A 24 -1.13 10.78 -4.16
CA GLY A 24 -0.05 9.84 -3.85
C GLY A 24 0.21 9.70 -2.35
N GLU A 25 0.18 10.80 -1.60
CA GLU A 25 0.34 10.78 -0.14
C GLU A 25 -0.82 10.05 0.55
N LYS A 26 -2.05 10.27 0.09
CA LYS A 26 -3.21 9.53 0.59
C LYS A 26 -3.08 8.03 0.30
N ALA A 27 -2.71 7.65 -0.92
CA ALA A 27 -2.51 6.26 -1.31
C ALA A 27 -1.38 5.60 -0.49
N CYS A 28 -0.30 6.34 -0.21
CA CYS A 28 0.79 5.89 0.67
C CYS A 28 0.26 5.56 2.08
N GLN A 29 -0.48 6.49 2.70
CA GLN A 29 -1.07 6.28 4.03
C GLN A 29 -2.05 5.10 4.09
N GLU A 30 -2.91 4.95 3.07
CA GLU A 30 -3.87 3.86 3.00
C GLU A 30 -3.19 2.51 2.87
N ASN A 31 -2.19 2.39 1.99
CA ASN A 31 -1.42 1.16 1.82
C ASN A 31 -0.61 0.82 3.08
N SER A 32 0.00 1.81 3.74
CA SER A 32 0.71 1.62 5.01
C SER A 32 -0.22 1.07 6.12
N LYS A 33 -1.43 1.63 6.24
CA LYS A 33 -2.45 1.14 7.19
C LYS A 33 -2.89 -0.29 6.87
N LEU A 34 -3.09 -0.62 5.60
CA LEU A 34 -3.47 -1.97 5.18
C LEU A 34 -2.34 -2.97 5.41
N ALA A 35 -1.09 -2.60 5.12
CA ALA A 35 0.07 -3.41 5.45
C ALA A 35 0.12 -3.75 6.94
N SER A 36 0.01 -2.74 7.81
CA SER A 36 0.00 -2.96 9.26
C SER A 36 -1.17 -3.83 9.73
N ARG A 37 -2.35 -3.71 9.10
CA ARG A 37 -3.48 -4.60 9.40
C ARG A 37 -3.16 -6.06 9.06
N TRP A 38 -2.60 -6.31 7.88
CA TRP A 38 -2.24 -7.67 7.47
C TRP A 38 -1.13 -8.27 8.33
N GLU A 39 -0.12 -7.48 8.68
CA GLU A 39 0.93 -7.86 9.63
C GLU A 39 0.33 -8.29 10.98
N LYS A 40 -0.55 -7.46 11.56
CA LYS A 40 -1.25 -7.78 12.81
C LYS A 40 -2.12 -9.04 12.69
N THR A 41 -2.81 -9.22 11.57
CA THR A 41 -3.60 -10.43 11.30
C THR A 41 -2.72 -11.68 11.27
N HIS A 42 -1.56 -11.61 10.61
CA HIS A 42 -0.60 -12.72 10.57
C HIS A 42 -0.14 -13.10 11.98
N VAL A 43 0.34 -12.11 12.75
CA VAL A 43 0.83 -12.33 14.11
C VAL A 43 -0.27 -12.86 15.01
N SER A 44 -1.47 -12.28 14.96
CA SER A 44 -2.58 -12.68 15.84
C SER A 44 -3.03 -14.12 15.57
N LEU A 45 -3.25 -14.49 14.30
CA LEU A 45 -3.64 -15.85 13.94
C LEU A 45 -2.52 -16.85 14.25
N GLY A 46 -1.26 -16.47 14.05
CA GLY A 46 -0.10 -17.29 14.41
C GLY A 46 -0.04 -17.58 15.89
N LEU A 47 -0.17 -16.55 16.73
CA LEU A 47 -0.19 -16.68 18.19
C LEU A 47 -1.37 -17.53 18.67
N ILE A 48 -2.57 -17.32 18.12
CA ILE A 48 -3.76 -18.11 18.45
C ILE A 48 -3.54 -19.59 18.09
N SER A 49 -2.95 -19.88 16.93
CA SER A 49 -2.66 -21.26 16.52
C SER A 49 -1.68 -21.96 17.46
N VAL A 50 -0.60 -21.27 17.82
CA VAL A 50 0.41 -21.76 18.77
C VAL A 50 -0.22 -21.99 20.14
N PHE A 51 -1.02 -21.05 20.63
CA PHE A 51 -1.70 -21.15 21.91
C PHE A 51 -2.60 -22.40 21.98
N PHE A 52 -3.47 -22.61 20.99
CA PHE A 52 -4.33 -23.79 20.94
C PHE A 52 -3.54 -25.09 20.80
N SER A 53 -2.42 -25.09 20.07
CA SER A 53 -1.54 -26.25 19.97
C SER A 53 -0.91 -26.62 21.32
N ILE A 54 -0.44 -25.63 22.08
CA ILE A 54 0.12 -25.84 23.43
C ILE A 54 -0.97 -26.38 24.37
N VAL A 55 -2.15 -25.76 24.39
CA VAL A 55 -3.27 -26.19 25.26
C VAL A 55 -3.71 -27.60 24.91
N SER A 56 -3.83 -27.93 23.61
CA SER A 56 -4.15 -29.28 23.14
C SER A 56 -3.12 -30.31 23.65
N THR A 57 -1.84 -29.98 23.56
CA THR A 57 -0.75 -30.85 24.02
C THR A 57 -0.81 -31.08 25.53
N LEU A 58 -1.08 -30.04 26.32
CA LEU A 58 -1.26 -30.17 27.77
C LEU A 58 -2.45 -31.05 28.12
N LEU A 59 -3.60 -30.85 27.47
CA LEU A 59 -4.81 -31.63 27.70
C LEU A 59 -4.66 -33.11 27.33
N ALA A 60 -3.78 -33.42 26.38
CA ALA A 60 -3.46 -34.80 26.03
C ALA A 60 -2.83 -35.55 27.21
N PHE A 61 -1.94 -34.90 27.98
CA PHE A 61 -1.38 -35.48 29.21
C PHE A 61 -2.43 -35.72 30.30
N TYR A 62 -3.46 -34.87 30.37
CA TYR A 62 -4.57 -35.01 31.33
C TYR A 62 -5.69 -35.94 30.86
N HIS A 63 -5.51 -36.65 29.74
CA HIS A 63 -6.47 -37.64 29.22
C HIS A 63 -7.88 -37.04 29.00
N GLN A 64 -7.94 -35.82 28.46
CA GLN A 64 -9.20 -35.12 28.13
C GLN A 64 -9.44 -35.12 26.61
N PRO A 65 -9.81 -36.26 25.98
CA PRO A 65 -9.76 -36.44 24.53
C PRO A 65 -10.68 -35.48 23.76
N LEU A 66 -11.86 -35.16 24.31
CA LEU A 66 -12.79 -34.22 23.68
C LEU A 66 -12.19 -32.82 23.59
N LEU A 67 -11.57 -32.32 24.67
CA LEU A 67 -10.97 -31.00 24.70
C LEU A 67 -9.73 -30.91 23.80
N VAL A 68 -8.93 -31.98 23.73
CA VAL A 68 -7.82 -32.09 22.76
C VAL A 68 -8.33 -31.93 21.32
N ALA A 69 -9.41 -32.63 20.95
CA ALA A 69 -9.98 -32.55 19.61
C ALA A 69 -10.45 -31.13 19.27
N VAL A 70 -11.14 -30.46 20.21
CA VAL A 70 -11.60 -29.07 20.02
C VAL A 70 -10.42 -28.12 19.84
N MET A 71 -9.40 -28.19 20.70
CA MET A 71 -8.25 -27.30 20.62
C MET A 71 -7.43 -27.52 19.34
N THR A 72 -7.22 -28.78 18.94
CA THR A 72 -6.56 -29.12 17.68
C THR A 72 -7.34 -28.60 16.47
N PHE A 73 -8.67 -28.71 16.49
CA PHE A 73 -9.52 -28.17 15.43
C PHE A 73 -9.40 -26.65 15.33
N LEU A 74 -9.41 -25.93 16.45
CA LEU A 74 -9.22 -24.47 16.46
C LEU A 74 -7.82 -24.05 15.98
N ALA A 75 -6.77 -24.79 16.37
CA ALA A 75 -5.42 -24.57 15.86
C ALA A 75 -5.35 -24.77 14.33
N ALA A 76 -5.99 -25.83 13.82
CA ALA A 76 -6.08 -26.11 12.39
C ALA A 76 -6.85 -25.03 11.63
N LEU A 77 -7.98 -24.54 12.17
CA LEU A 77 -8.73 -23.42 11.57
C LEU A 77 -7.92 -22.13 11.50
N SER A 78 -7.19 -21.79 12.56
CA SER A 78 -6.34 -20.59 12.57
C SER A 78 -5.20 -20.72 11.55
N THR A 79 -4.56 -21.89 11.49
CA THR A 79 -3.50 -22.18 10.53
C THR A 79 -4.03 -22.18 9.09
N GLY A 80 -5.18 -22.80 8.85
CA GLY A 80 -5.84 -22.77 7.55
C GLY A 80 -6.22 -21.35 7.11
N SER A 81 -6.64 -20.50 8.06
CA SER A 81 -6.91 -19.08 7.81
C SER A 81 -5.63 -18.33 7.40
N LEU A 82 -4.50 -18.60 8.06
CA LEU A 82 -3.20 -18.04 7.66
C LEU A 82 -2.83 -18.44 6.23
N THR A 83 -3.02 -19.70 5.86
CA THR A 83 -2.71 -20.19 4.50
C THR A 83 -3.65 -19.59 3.46
N PHE A 84 -4.96 -19.58 3.72
CA PHE A 84 -5.96 -19.11 2.77
C PHE A 84 -5.90 -17.60 2.55
N PHE A 85 -5.86 -16.82 3.64
CA PHE A 85 -5.75 -15.37 3.52
C PHE A 85 -4.36 -14.94 3.08
N ASN A 86 -3.30 -15.67 3.44
CA ASN A 86 -1.91 -15.32 3.17
C ASN A 86 -1.58 -13.84 3.51
N PRO A 87 -1.78 -13.45 4.78
CA PRO A 87 -1.62 -12.07 5.22
C PRO A 87 -0.22 -11.51 4.93
N THR A 88 0.83 -12.33 5.02
CA THR A 88 2.21 -11.94 4.70
C THR A 88 2.37 -11.47 3.25
N LYS A 89 1.81 -12.22 2.28
CA LYS A 89 1.88 -11.82 0.87
C LYS A 89 1.12 -10.52 0.61
N ARG A 90 -0.01 -10.31 1.30
CA ARG A 90 -0.82 -9.09 1.20
C ARG A 90 -0.11 -7.89 1.82
N GLU A 91 0.49 -8.06 2.98
CA GLU A 91 1.33 -7.06 3.64
C GLU A 91 2.46 -6.59 2.71
N ILE A 92 3.25 -7.54 2.17
CA ILE A 92 4.37 -7.22 1.28
C ILE A 92 3.89 -6.41 0.08
N ARG A 93 2.79 -6.83 -0.56
CA ARG A 93 2.21 -6.09 -1.69
C ARG A 93 1.83 -4.66 -1.32
N ARG A 94 1.22 -4.46 -0.15
CA ARG A 94 0.84 -3.13 0.34
C ARG A 94 2.07 -2.27 0.64
N LYS A 95 3.13 -2.82 1.24
CA LYS A 95 4.43 -2.13 1.42
C LYS A 95 5.09 -1.77 0.09
N THR A 96 5.03 -2.65 -0.91
CA THR A 96 5.54 -2.33 -2.25
C THR A 96 4.75 -1.20 -2.90
N ALA A 97 3.41 -1.23 -2.81
CA ALA A 97 2.57 -0.16 -3.33
C ALA A 97 2.86 1.19 -2.63
N GLU A 98 2.98 1.18 -1.30
CA GLU A 98 3.40 2.34 -0.51
C GLU A 98 4.72 2.93 -1.02
N SER A 99 5.74 2.09 -1.19
CA SER A 99 7.05 2.50 -1.73
C SER A 99 6.95 3.10 -3.13
N ASN A 100 6.13 2.50 -4.01
CA ASN A 100 5.93 3.01 -5.37
C ASN A 100 5.25 4.38 -5.37
N PHE A 101 4.21 4.57 -4.56
CA PHE A 101 3.54 5.86 -4.41
C PHE A 101 4.45 6.91 -3.77
N LEU A 102 5.29 6.53 -2.81
CA LEU A 102 6.28 7.44 -2.22
C LEU A 102 7.29 7.91 -3.27
N GLY A 103 7.81 6.99 -4.10
CA GLY A 103 8.70 7.33 -5.21
C GLY A 103 8.04 8.20 -6.28
N PHE A 104 6.74 8.00 -6.52
CA PHE A 104 5.94 8.87 -7.39
C PHE A 104 5.77 10.28 -6.82
N VAL A 105 5.40 10.42 -5.54
CA VAL A 105 5.26 11.73 -4.88
C VAL A 105 6.57 12.51 -4.88
N ASN A 106 7.70 11.87 -4.57
CA ASN A 106 9.00 12.54 -4.57
C ASN A 106 9.35 13.08 -5.95
N ARG A 107 9.12 12.30 -7.01
CA ARG A 107 9.34 12.76 -8.40
C ARG A 107 8.48 13.97 -8.76
N ILE A 108 7.22 14.01 -8.31
CA ILE A 108 6.35 15.17 -8.55
C ILE A 108 6.82 16.38 -7.76
N LYS A 109 7.29 16.21 -6.52
CA LYS A 109 7.87 17.30 -5.73
C LYS A 109 9.09 17.90 -6.44
N ASP A 110 9.98 17.06 -6.94
CA ASP A 110 11.15 17.50 -7.72
C ASP A 110 10.72 18.22 -9.00
N PHE A 111 9.71 17.70 -9.70
CA PHE A 111 9.18 18.34 -10.91
C PHE A 111 8.52 19.69 -10.60
N LYS A 112 7.73 19.79 -9.53
CA LYS A 112 7.13 21.06 -9.08
C LYS A 112 8.20 22.12 -8.80
N ILE A 113 9.25 21.75 -8.07
CA ILE A 113 10.41 22.61 -7.80
C ILE A 113 11.05 23.04 -9.13
N ALA A 114 11.21 22.13 -10.08
CA ALA A 114 11.74 22.49 -11.40
C ALA A 114 10.84 23.52 -12.11
N ILE A 115 9.51 23.40 -12.08
CA ILE A 115 8.59 24.39 -12.68
C ILE A 115 8.73 25.77 -12.02
N GLU A 116 8.87 25.81 -10.69
CA GLU A 116 8.97 27.03 -9.89
C GLU A 116 10.29 27.77 -10.12
N TYR A 117 11.41 27.04 -10.19
CA TYR A 117 12.76 27.63 -10.17
C TYR A 117 13.49 27.60 -11.51
N SER A 118 13.02 26.83 -12.50
CA SER A 118 13.68 26.70 -13.80
C SER A 118 12.84 27.23 -14.96
N GLN A 119 13.50 27.67 -16.03
CA GLN A 119 12.86 28.03 -17.29
C GLN A 119 12.54 26.78 -18.14
N LEU A 120 11.83 25.81 -17.55
CA LEU A 120 11.23 24.73 -18.32
C LEU A 120 10.33 25.32 -19.40
N SER A 121 10.44 24.77 -20.61
CA SER A 121 9.56 25.13 -21.73
C SER A 121 8.14 24.60 -21.48
N ASP A 122 7.14 25.28 -22.01
CA ASP A 122 5.73 24.87 -21.90
C ASP A 122 5.50 23.44 -22.43
N LEU A 123 6.21 23.07 -23.50
CA LEU A 123 6.13 21.73 -24.09
C LEU A 123 6.70 20.67 -23.14
N GLU A 124 7.82 20.95 -22.47
CA GLU A 124 8.41 20.03 -21.51
C GLU A 124 7.54 19.85 -20.26
N ILE A 125 6.89 20.93 -19.81
CA ILE A 125 5.93 20.86 -18.70
C ILE A 125 4.76 19.95 -19.07
N LEU A 126 4.18 20.13 -20.26
CA LEU A 126 3.06 19.32 -20.73
C LEU A 126 3.44 17.85 -20.89
N ASN A 127 4.58 17.55 -21.52
CA ASN A 127 5.05 16.17 -21.69
C ASN A 127 5.25 15.46 -20.35
N ARG A 128 5.91 16.11 -19.39
CA ARG A 128 6.14 15.53 -18.05
C ARG A 128 4.84 15.37 -17.26
N LEU A 129 3.88 16.29 -17.39
CA LEU A 129 2.56 16.12 -16.77
C LEU A 129 1.81 14.90 -17.33
N ASP A 130 1.94 14.64 -18.63
CA ASP A 130 1.32 13.49 -19.28
C ASP A 130 1.98 12.16 -18.85
N GLU A 131 3.32 12.16 -18.72
CA GLU A 131 4.07 11.04 -18.15
C GLU A 131 3.63 10.74 -16.70
N ILE A 132 3.52 11.79 -15.86
CA ILE A 132 3.06 11.66 -14.47
C ILE A 132 1.62 11.13 -14.42
N ASN A 133 0.73 11.62 -15.29
CA ASN A 133 -0.65 11.12 -15.35
C ASN A 133 -0.69 9.64 -15.74
N SER A 134 0.06 9.26 -16.77
CA SER A 134 0.17 7.87 -17.22
C SER A 134 0.73 6.94 -16.14
N GLU A 135 1.72 7.42 -15.38
CA GLU A 135 2.27 6.67 -14.26
C GLU A 135 1.25 6.50 -13.12
N LEU A 136 0.49 7.55 -12.79
CA LEU A 136 -0.57 7.48 -11.78
C LEU A 136 -1.64 6.45 -12.17
N GLU A 137 -2.08 6.46 -13.43
CA GLU A 137 -3.04 5.49 -13.95
C GLU A 137 -2.49 4.06 -13.86
N ARG A 138 -1.22 3.85 -14.22
CA ARG A 138 -0.55 2.56 -14.10
C ARG A 138 -0.52 2.07 -12.65
N LEU A 139 -0.05 2.90 -11.71
CA LEU A 139 0.03 2.55 -10.29
C LEU A 139 -1.35 2.23 -9.70
N THR A 140 -2.37 3.01 -10.07
CA THR A 140 -3.75 2.79 -9.63
C THR A 140 -4.31 1.47 -10.18
N LYS A 141 -4.05 1.17 -11.45
CA LYS A 141 -4.49 -0.08 -12.09
C LYS A 141 -3.81 -1.30 -11.49
N GLU A 142 -2.51 -1.24 -11.24
CA GLU A 142 -1.75 -2.30 -10.55
C GLU A 142 -2.34 -2.58 -9.16
N LEU A 143 -2.75 -1.53 -8.45
CA LEU A 143 -3.39 -1.65 -7.15
C LEU A 143 -4.77 -2.32 -7.23
N LEU A 144 -5.60 -1.96 -8.22
CA LEU A 144 -6.93 -2.55 -8.42
C LEU A 144 -6.89 -4.03 -8.81
N LEU A 145 -5.89 -4.42 -9.60
CA LEU A 145 -5.67 -5.83 -9.98
C LEU A 145 -5.11 -6.66 -8.82
N SER A 146 -4.55 -6.00 -7.80
CA SER A 146 -4.18 -6.66 -6.56
C SER A 146 -5.44 -6.87 -5.70
N ILE A 147 -6.16 -7.97 -5.98
CA ILE A 147 -7.32 -8.40 -5.18
C ILE A 147 -6.90 -8.48 -3.71
N ASP A 148 -7.55 -7.68 -2.87
CA ASP A 148 -7.73 -7.99 -1.44
C ASP A 148 -8.92 -8.95 -1.30
#